data_AF-A0A7C1Y1F6-F1
#
_entry.id   AF-A0A7C1Y1F6-F1
#
_cell.length_a   1.000
_cell.length_b   1.000
_cell.length_c   1.000
_cell.angle_alpha   90.00
_cell.angle_beta   90.00
_cell.angle_gamma   90.00
#
_symmetry.space_group_name_H-M   'P 1'
#
loop_
_entity.id
_entity.type
_entity.pdbx_description
1 polymer ?
#
loop_
_entity_poly.entity_id
_entity_poly.type
_entity_poly.pdbx_seq_one_letter_code
_entity_poly.pdbx_strand_id
1 'polypeptide(L)'
;MHKRVAAERAGRSGDRTPSYKLSSTSLHASGDYLARTKGGDLHRQVPATGLLGGRPIKIADGTTVSMPDTEANQRAYPQEPGQKKGLGFPIMRLVGLISLSCGAVLGVAMVRKEIWMHLLAYNLIRTLMAQAALEAGVCPRDISFKGTLQTMLAFAAAGWSCSDRRNELYASVLSDVATHRVNDRPDRIEPRAVKRRPKKTRLLNEPRTVAKAHLLYGT
;
A
#
# COMPACT_ATOMS: atom_id res chain seq x y z
N MET A 1 36.43 -0.15 68.49
CA MET A 1 35.04 -0.42 68.92
C MET A 1 34.21 -0.72 67.67
N HIS A 2 33.80 -1.99 67.50
CA HIS A 2 32.77 -2.54 66.59
C HIS A 2 33.04 -2.48 65.06
N LYS A 3 33.43 -3.59 64.39
CA LYS A 3 32.65 -4.77 63.88
C LYS A 3 31.67 -4.46 62.72
N ARG A 4 31.97 -5.08 61.55
CA ARG A 4 31.13 -5.78 60.52
C ARG A 4 29.76 -5.16 60.15
N VAL A 5 29.35 -5.12 58.89
CA VAL A 5 28.71 -6.27 58.18
C VAL A 5 28.61 -5.99 56.67
N ALA A 6 28.79 -7.05 55.89
CA ALA A 6 28.59 -7.17 54.45
C ALA A 6 27.13 -7.02 54.01
N ALA A 7 26.91 -6.50 52.81
CA ALA A 7 25.68 -6.74 52.04
C ALA A 7 26.01 -6.82 50.55
N GLU A 8 26.41 -8.02 50.16
CA GLU A 8 26.38 -8.54 48.81
C GLU A 8 24.90 -8.58 48.34
N ARG A 9 24.57 -7.89 47.25
CA ARG A 9 23.31 -8.13 46.51
C ARG A 9 23.63 -8.24 45.02
N ALA A 10 23.56 -9.48 44.58
CA ALA A 10 23.60 -9.98 43.22
C ALA A 10 22.98 -9.02 42.19
N GLY A 11 23.81 -8.50 41.29
CA GLY A 11 23.37 -7.98 40.01
C GLY A 11 22.79 -9.13 39.20
N ARG A 12 21.46 -9.19 39.08
CA ARG A 12 20.75 -10.17 38.27
C ARG A 12 21.22 -10.09 36.82
N SER A 13 21.80 -11.20 36.37
CA SER A 13 21.91 -11.58 34.97
C SER A 13 20.53 -11.61 34.30
N GLY A 14 20.47 -11.10 33.07
CA GLY A 14 19.52 -11.57 32.06
C GLY A 14 18.30 -10.71 31.84
N ASP A 15 18.45 -9.67 31.03
CA ASP A 15 17.41 -9.31 30.07
C ASP A 15 18.01 -9.37 28.66
N ARG A 16 18.16 -10.61 28.15
CA ARG A 16 18.37 -10.85 26.73
C ARG A 16 17.00 -10.81 26.06
N THR A 17 16.48 -9.61 25.81
CA THR A 17 15.51 -9.43 24.73
C THR A 17 16.26 -9.64 23.42
N PRO A 18 15.93 -10.67 22.61
CA PRO A 18 16.53 -10.82 21.31
C PRO A 18 16.00 -9.67 20.43
N SER A 19 16.78 -8.59 20.33
CA SER A 19 16.52 -7.59 19.30
C SER A 19 16.81 -8.27 17.96
N TYR A 20 15.77 -8.76 17.30
CA TYR A 20 15.87 -9.19 15.90
C TYR A 20 16.14 -7.93 15.06
N LYS A 21 17.40 -7.51 14.99
CA LYS A 21 17.87 -6.53 14.01
C LYS A 21 17.94 -7.23 12.66
N LEU A 22 16.78 -7.54 12.10
CA LEU A 22 16.69 -7.87 10.68
C LEU A 22 17.15 -6.65 9.90
N SER A 23 18.23 -6.82 9.16
CA SER A 23 18.82 -5.75 8.36
C SER A 23 17.76 -5.11 7.47
N SER A 24 17.91 -3.80 7.24
CA SER A 24 16.98 -3.03 6.42
C SER A 24 16.76 -3.69 5.03
N THR A 25 17.78 -4.34 4.49
CA THR A 25 17.80 -5.02 3.19
C THR A 25 16.99 -6.32 3.19
N SER A 26 17.04 -7.12 4.26
CA SER A 26 16.33 -8.39 4.34
C SER A 26 14.81 -8.23 4.46
N LEU A 27 14.33 -7.18 5.15
CA LEU A 27 12.89 -6.88 5.22
C LEU A 27 12.32 -6.37 3.89
N HIS A 28 13.14 -5.70 3.07
CA HIS A 28 12.75 -5.27 1.71
C HIS A 28 12.55 -6.47 0.79
N ALA A 29 13.48 -7.42 0.81
CA ALA A 29 13.39 -8.64 0.02
C ALA A 29 12.19 -9.52 0.41
N SER A 30 11.92 -9.67 1.72
CA SER A 30 10.77 -10.47 2.19
C SER A 30 9.42 -9.84 1.86
N GLY A 31 9.29 -8.51 1.99
CA GLY A 31 8.07 -7.79 1.63
C GLY A 31 7.79 -7.81 0.13
N ASP A 32 8.83 -7.63 -0.68
CA ASP A 32 8.76 -7.74 -2.14
C ASP A 32 8.37 -9.16 -2.58
N TYR A 33 9.04 -10.17 -2.03
CA TYR A 33 8.74 -11.57 -2.32
C TYR A 33 7.29 -11.94 -1.94
N LEU A 34 6.83 -11.56 -0.76
CA LEU A 34 5.47 -11.89 -0.31
C LEU A 34 4.41 -11.15 -1.12
N ALA A 35 4.64 -9.87 -1.47
CA ALA A 35 3.72 -9.12 -2.30
C ALA A 35 3.62 -9.70 -3.72
N ARG A 36 4.76 -10.07 -4.34
CA ARG A 36 4.79 -10.68 -5.69
C ARG A 36 4.19 -12.07 -5.72
N THR A 37 4.48 -12.91 -4.72
CA THR A 37 3.95 -14.27 -4.65
C THR A 37 2.43 -14.26 -4.55
N LYS A 38 1.84 -13.46 -3.65
CA LYS A 38 0.38 -13.36 -3.54
C LYS A 38 -0.28 -12.78 -4.78
N GLY A 39 0.34 -11.78 -5.42
CA GLY A 39 -0.13 -11.28 -6.72
C GLY A 39 -0.13 -12.37 -7.81
N GLY A 40 0.93 -13.16 -7.87
CA GLY A 40 1.07 -14.28 -8.81
C GLY A 40 0.08 -15.43 -8.54
N ASP A 41 -0.16 -15.78 -7.27
CA ASP A 41 -1.15 -16.78 -6.88
C ASP A 41 -2.56 -16.37 -7.34
N LEU A 42 -2.94 -15.13 -7.04
CA LEU A 42 -4.21 -14.56 -7.49
C LEU A 42 -4.38 -14.59 -8.99
N HIS A 43 -3.31 -14.25 -9.72
CA HIS A 43 -3.31 -14.25 -11.18
C HIS A 43 -3.59 -15.64 -11.76
N ARG A 44 -3.04 -16.69 -11.13
CA ARG A 44 -3.22 -18.08 -11.57
C ARG A 44 -4.60 -18.64 -11.28
N GLN A 45 -5.29 -18.12 -10.25
CA GLN A 45 -6.62 -18.58 -9.84
C GLN A 45 -7.76 -17.96 -10.65
N VAL A 46 -7.46 -17.04 -11.58
CA VAL A 46 -8.47 -16.41 -12.43
C VAL A 46 -9.08 -17.44 -13.39
N PRO A 47 -10.42 -17.60 -13.42
CA PRO A 47 -11.08 -18.47 -14.38
C PRO A 47 -10.79 -18.07 -15.84
N ALA A 48 -10.80 -19.05 -16.75
CA ALA A 48 -10.51 -18.82 -18.17
C ALA A 48 -11.43 -17.76 -18.83
N THR A 49 -12.64 -17.57 -18.31
CA THR A 49 -13.61 -16.55 -18.74
C THR A 49 -13.12 -15.12 -18.51
N GLY A 50 -12.12 -14.90 -17.64
CA GLY A 50 -11.48 -13.61 -17.41
C GLY A 50 -10.25 -13.35 -18.29
N LEU A 51 -9.93 -14.24 -19.23
CA LEU A 51 -8.74 -14.17 -20.10
C LEU A 51 -9.14 -13.81 -21.54
N LEU A 52 -8.29 -13.09 -22.26
CA LEU A 52 -8.54 -12.75 -23.67
C LEU A 52 -8.00 -13.87 -24.57
N GLY A 53 -8.90 -14.64 -25.17
CA GLY A 53 -8.51 -15.80 -25.99
C GLY A 53 -7.70 -16.84 -25.20
N GLY A 54 -8.02 -17.03 -23.92
CA GLY A 54 -7.26 -17.90 -23.01
C GLY A 54 -5.93 -17.34 -22.54
N ARG A 55 -5.57 -16.10 -22.90
CA ARG A 55 -4.32 -15.44 -22.49
C ARG A 55 -4.56 -14.39 -21.41
N PRO A 56 -3.73 -14.35 -20.35
CA PRO A 56 -3.82 -13.32 -19.33
C PRO A 56 -3.45 -11.94 -19.88
N ILE A 57 -4.31 -10.95 -19.62
CA ILE A 57 -4.00 -9.54 -19.87
C ILE A 57 -3.33 -8.94 -18.63
N LYS A 58 -2.20 -8.27 -18.86
CA LYS A 58 -1.48 -7.50 -17.84
C LYS A 58 -1.37 -6.05 -18.30
N ILE A 59 -1.51 -5.12 -17.36
CA ILE A 59 -1.34 -3.69 -17.57
C ILE A 59 -0.05 -3.27 -16.87
N ALA A 60 0.79 -2.51 -17.56
CA ALA A 60 1.85 -1.74 -16.94
C ALA A 60 1.37 -0.28 -16.88
N ASP A 61 1.28 0.27 -15.67
CA ASP A 61 0.91 1.67 -15.48
C ASP A 61 1.93 2.39 -14.60
N GLY A 62 2.26 3.61 -15.01
CA GLY A 62 3.26 4.45 -14.35
C GLY A 62 2.58 5.52 -13.50
N THR A 63 3.05 5.70 -12.27
CA THR A 63 2.57 6.79 -11.41
C THR A 63 3.71 7.51 -10.72
N THR A 64 3.45 8.75 -10.34
CA THR A 64 4.39 9.61 -9.63
C THR A 64 3.87 9.88 -8.22
N VAL A 65 4.74 9.71 -7.22
CA VAL A 65 4.45 10.01 -5.82
C VAL A 65 5.37 11.14 -5.36
N SER A 66 4.78 12.20 -4.82
CA SER A 66 5.53 13.28 -4.17
C SER A 66 6.15 12.78 -2.86
N MET A 67 7.43 13.05 -2.67
CA MET A 67 8.20 12.66 -1.50
C MET A 67 8.37 13.82 -0.54
N PRO A 68 8.52 13.56 0.78
CA PRO A 68 8.93 14.58 1.73
C PRO A 68 10.20 15.28 1.27
N ASP A 69 10.24 16.61 1.43
CA ASP A 69 11.36 17.44 1.03
C ASP A 69 12.53 17.30 2.01
N THR A 70 13.33 16.26 1.82
CA THR A 70 14.56 15.98 2.59
C THR A 70 15.74 15.84 1.65
N GLU A 71 16.96 16.15 2.10
CA GLU A 71 18.15 16.02 1.26
C GLU A 71 18.34 14.60 0.70
N ALA A 72 18.08 13.59 1.52
CA ALA A 72 18.18 12.19 1.11
C ALA A 72 17.19 11.87 -0.03
N ASN A 73 15.94 12.34 0.07
CA ASN A 73 14.94 12.14 -0.98
C ASN A 73 15.26 12.96 -2.23
N GLN A 74 15.77 14.18 -2.10
CA GLN A 74 16.19 15.02 -3.24
C GLN A 74 17.35 14.40 -4.02
N ARG A 75 18.29 13.71 -3.34
CA ARG A 75 19.39 12.97 -3.99
C ARG A 75 18.89 11.71 -4.69
N ALA A 76 17.96 10.97 -4.09
CA ALA A 76 17.45 9.71 -4.63
C ALA A 76 16.35 9.88 -5.70
N TYR A 77 15.55 10.94 -5.60
CA TYR A 77 14.37 11.22 -6.41
C TYR A 77 14.41 12.69 -6.87
N PRO A 78 15.11 13.00 -7.97
CA PRO A 78 15.29 14.38 -8.40
C PRO A 78 13.96 15.05 -8.77
N GLN A 79 13.93 16.38 -8.64
CA GLN A 79 12.81 17.24 -9.07
C GLN A 79 12.57 17.12 -10.58
N GLU A 80 11.39 17.55 -11.03
CA GLU A 80 11.10 17.60 -12.47
C GLU A 80 12.10 18.53 -13.18
N PRO A 81 12.65 18.15 -14.34
CA PRO A 81 13.65 18.96 -15.06
C PRO A 81 13.18 20.37 -15.43
N GLY A 82 11.87 20.58 -15.55
CA GLY A 82 11.27 21.89 -15.81
C GLY A 82 11.11 22.79 -14.59
N GLN A 83 11.39 22.30 -13.37
CA GLN A 83 11.28 23.07 -12.14
C GLN A 83 12.64 23.62 -11.71
N LYS A 84 12.69 24.89 -11.29
CA LYS A 84 13.92 25.46 -10.73
C LYS A 84 14.25 24.75 -9.42
N LYS A 85 15.54 24.62 -9.13
CA LYS A 85 16.02 24.01 -7.88
C LYS A 85 15.36 24.66 -6.65
N GLY A 86 14.66 23.85 -5.86
CA GLY A 86 13.97 24.31 -4.65
C GLY A 86 12.49 24.69 -4.87
N LEU A 87 11.99 24.55 -6.10
CA LEU A 87 10.58 24.70 -6.48
C LEU A 87 9.93 23.36 -6.74
N GLY A 88 9.56 22.62 -5.70
CA GLY A 88 8.85 21.34 -5.88
C GLY A 88 9.21 20.32 -4.83
N PHE A 89 8.39 19.28 -4.73
CA PHE A 89 8.71 18.11 -3.92
C PHE A 89 9.54 17.14 -4.79
N PRO A 90 10.48 16.39 -4.19
CA PRO A 90 11.10 15.28 -4.90
C PRO A 90 10.03 14.30 -5.40
N ILE A 91 10.19 13.75 -6.61
CA ILE A 91 9.18 12.89 -7.24
C ILE A 91 9.73 11.49 -7.46
N MET A 92 9.11 10.53 -6.79
CA MET A 92 9.38 9.11 -7.03
C MET A 92 8.48 8.58 -8.14
N ARG A 93 9.08 7.90 -9.12
CA ARG A 93 8.37 7.25 -10.23
C ARG A 93 8.26 5.77 -9.95
N LEU A 94 7.05 5.25 -10.03
CA LEU A 94 6.73 3.84 -9.84
C LEU A 94 6.09 3.30 -11.10
N VAL A 95 6.41 2.07 -11.46
CA VAL A 95 5.69 1.34 -12.51
C VAL A 95 5.14 0.07 -11.90
N GLY A 96 3.83 -0.09 -11.94
CA GLY A 96 3.14 -1.28 -11.46
C GLY A 96 2.70 -2.17 -12.62
N LEU A 97 2.97 -3.47 -12.49
CA LEU A 97 2.42 -4.51 -13.36
C LEU A 97 1.20 -5.12 -12.68
N ILE A 98 0.03 -5.02 -13.30
CA ILE A 98 -1.27 -5.38 -12.71
C ILE A 98 -1.98 -6.39 -13.62
N SER A 99 -2.55 -7.45 -13.04
CA SER A 99 -3.43 -8.37 -13.77
C SER A 99 -4.77 -7.70 -14.05
N LEU A 100 -5.22 -7.56 -15.30
CA LEU A 100 -6.50 -6.89 -15.59
C LEU A 100 -7.72 -7.67 -15.09
N SER A 101 -7.63 -8.99 -15.05
CA SER A 101 -8.75 -9.87 -14.73
C SER A 101 -9.16 -9.84 -13.25
N CYS A 102 -8.20 -9.71 -12.34
CA CYS A 102 -8.42 -9.67 -10.88
C CYS A 102 -7.88 -8.39 -10.21
N GLY A 103 -7.19 -7.54 -10.97
CA GLY A 103 -6.53 -6.32 -10.51
C GLY A 103 -5.41 -6.53 -9.48
N ALA A 104 -4.87 -7.74 -9.36
CA ALA A 104 -3.73 -8.05 -8.50
C ALA A 104 -2.44 -7.35 -9.00
N VAL A 105 -1.63 -6.83 -8.08
CA VAL A 105 -0.31 -6.29 -8.41
C VAL A 105 0.68 -7.44 -8.48
N LEU A 106 1.28 -7.64 -9.65
CA LEU A 106 2.21 -8.72 -9.96
C LEU A 106 3.67 -8.34 -9.73
N GLY A 107 3.97 -7.04 -9.78
CA GLY A 107 5.30 -6.51 -9.53
C GLY A 107 5.29 -4.99 -9.63
N VAL A 108 6.23 -4.35 -8.94
CA VAL A 108 6.42 -2.91 -9.00
C VAL A 108 7.90 -2.61 -8.97
N ALA A 109 8.36 -1.70 -9.83
CA ALA A 109 9.74 -1.25 -9.86
C ALA A 109 9.93 0.05 -9.03
N MET A 110 11.12 0.22 -8.46
CA MET A 110 11.56 1.45 -7.77
C MET A 110 10.77 1.79 -6.48
N VAL A 111 10.50 0.78 -5.65
CA VAL A 111 9.61 0.90 -4.49
C VAL A 111 10.36 0.87 -3.16
N ARG A 112 10.06 1.83 -2.27
CA ARG A 112 10.50 1.80 -0.86
C ARG A 112 9.67 0.81 -0.03
N LYS A 113 10.23 0.32 1.08
CA LYS A 113 9.62 -0.68 1.97
C LYS A 113 8.22 -0.30 2.45
N GLU A 114 8.00 0.98 2.73
CA GLU A 114 6.71 1.48 3.21
C GLU A 114 5.63 1.21 2.16
N ILE A 115 5.94 1.34 0.87
CA ILE A 115 4.98 1.08 -0.21
C ILE A 115 4.77 -0.42 -0.41
N TRP A 116 5.79 -1.26 -0.21
CA TRP A 116 5.61 -2.72 -0.25
C TRP A 116 4.58 -3.21 0.77
N MET A 117 4.53 -2.62 1.96
CA MET A 117 3.47 -2.92 2.95
C MET A 117 2.07 -2.59 2.42
N HIS A 118 1.92 -1.47 1.71
CA HIS A 118 0.64 -1.10 1.09
C HIS A 118 0.28 -2.04 -0.06
N LEU A 119 1.25 -2.45 -0.89
CA LEU A 119 1.03 -3.40 -1.98
C LEU A 119 0.68 -4.80 -1.47
N LEU A 120 1.31 -5.23 -0.37
CA LEU A 120 0.97 -6.46 0.32
C LEU A 120 -0.47 -6.42 0.85
N ALA A 121 -0.84 -5.35 1.56
CA ALA A 121 -2.21 -5.15 2.04
C ALA A 121 -3.22 -5.11 0.89
N TYR A 122 -2.89 -4.43 -0.21
CA TYR A 122 -3.69 -4.40 -1.41
C TYR A 122 -3.91 -5.81 -1.98
N ASN A 123 -2.84 -6.58 -2.16
CA ASN A 123 -2.94 -7.95 -2.68
C ASN A 123 -3.67 -8.89 -1.71
N LEU A 124 -3.58 -8.65 -0.40
CA LEU A 124 -4.36 -9.39 0.60
C LEU A 124 -5.86 -9.13 0.44
N ILE A 125 -6.26 -7.87 0.31
CA ILE A 125 -7.66 -7.50 0.03
C ILE A 125 -8.12 -8.11 -1.29
N ARG A 126 -7.29 -8.09 -2.34
CA ARG A 126 -7.62 -8.75 -3.62
C ARG A 126 -7.76 -10.26 -3.49
N THR A 127 -6.99 -10.89 -2.59
CA THR A 127 -7.10 -12.33 -2.31
C THR A 127 -8.43 -12.64 -1.66
N LEU A 128 -8.81 -11.85 -0.65
CA LEU A 128 -10.11 -11.99 0.00
C LEU A 128 -11.27 -11.81 -0.97
N MET A 129 -11.20 -10.81 -1.85
CA MET A 129 -12.19 -10.61 -2.92
C MET A 129 -12.27 -11.83 -3.85
N ALA A 130 -11.13 -12.39 -4.26
CA ALA A 130 -11.11 -13.54 -5.16
C ALA A 130 -11.71 -14.80 -4.51
N GLN A 131 -11.43 -15.02 -3.23
CA GLN A 131 -12.00 -16.14 -2.48
C GLN A 131 -13.51 -15.98 -2.28
N ALA A 132 -13.96 -14.79 -1.87
CA ALA A 132 -15.38 -14.49 -1.73
C ALA A 132 -16.12 -14.64 -3.07
N ALA A 133 -15.49 -14.21 -4.16
CA ALA A 133 -16.03 -14.36 -5.51
C ALA A 133 -16.15 -15.82 -5.93
N LEU A 134 -15.14 -16.64 -5.61
CA LEU A 134 -15.15 -18.07 -5.89
C LEU A 134 -16.28 -18.77 -5.12
N GLU A 135 -16.44 -18.48 -3.83
CA GLU A 135 -17.50 -19.07 -2.99
C GLU A 135 -18.91 -18.64 -3.42
N ALA A 136 -19.07 -17.38 -3.84
CA ALA A 136 -20.36 -16.86 -4.30
C ALA A 136 -20.65 -17.10 -5.79
N GLY A 137 -19.73 -17.71 -6.55
CA GLY A 137 -19.90 -17.98 -7.98
C GLY A 137 -19.94 -16.73 -8.87
N VAL A 138 -19.23 -15.67 -8.50
CA VAL A 138 -19.23 -14.37 -9.20
C VAL A 138 -17.82 -13.97 -9.67
N CYS A 139 -17.70 -12.94 -10.52
CA CYS A 139 -16.39 -12.47 -10.96
C CYS A 139 -15.72 -11.58 -9.88
N PRO A 140 -14.41 -11.75 -9.57
CA PRO A 140 -13.72 -10.92 -8.57
C PRO A 140 -13.76 -9.41 -8.85
N ARG A 141 -13.80 -9.01 -10.12
CA ARG A 141 -13.92 -7.60 -10.57
C ARG A 141 -15.27 -6.97 -10.24
N ASP A 142 -16.29 -7.78 -9.98
CA ASP A 142 -17.62 -7.30 -9.65
C ASP A 142 -17.77 -7.07 -8.14
N ILE A 143 -16.76 -7.36 -7.34
CA ILE A 143 -16.72 -7.04 -5.91
C ILE A 143 -16.00 -5.70 -5.71
N SER A 144 -16.53 -4.86 -4.83
CA SER A 144 -16.03 -3.52 -4.54
C SER A 144 -14.85 -3.60 -3.56
N PHE A 145 -13.67 -3.21 -4.03
CA PHE A 145 -12.48 -3.08 -3.18
C PHE A 145 -12.73 -2.23 -1.93
N LYS A 146 -13.45 -1.10 -2.08
CA LYS A 146 -13.76 -0.20 -0.96
C LYS A 146 -14.68 -0.89 0.06
N GLY A 147 -15.69 -1.61 -0.42
CA GLY A 147 -16.60 -2.36 0.44
C GLY A 147 -15.84 -3.45 1.21
N THR A 148 -15.00 -4.23 0.52
CA THR A 148 -14.14 -5.24 1.14
C THR A 148 -13.23 -4.64 2.22
N LEU A 149 -12.58 -3.51 1.95
CA LEU A 149 -11.73 -2.84 2.93
C LEU A 149 -12.54 -2.39 4.16
N GLN A 150 -13.75 -1.86 3.96
CA GLN A 150 -14.63 -1.45 5.06
C GLN A 150 -15.07 -2.65 5.91
N THR A 151 -15.46 -3.77 5.29
CA THR A 151 -15.75 -5.02 6.02
C THR A 151 -14.55 -5.48 6.83
N MET A 152 -13.37 -5.57 6.22
CA MET A 152 -12.14 -5.96 6.93
C MET A 152 -11.82 -5.06 8.13
N LEU A 153 -11.97 -3.73 7.99
CA LEU A 153 -11.75 -2.79 9.08
C LEU A 153 -12.78 -2.96 10.21
N ALA A 154 -14.05 -3.21 9.86
CA ALA A 154 -15.10 -3.44 10.85
C ALA A 154 -14.84 -4.74 11.65
N PHE A 155 -14.45 -5.82 10.98
CA PHE A 155 -14.09 -7.09 11.63
C PHE A 155 -12.84 -6.97 12.49
N ALA A 156 -11.83 -6.21 12.04
CA ALA A 156 -10.64 -5.95 12.85
C ALA A 156 -10.98 -5.19 14.13
N ALA A 157 -11.88 -4.20 14.05
CA ALA A 157 -12.35 -3.44 15.21
C ALA A 157 -13.23 -4.27 16.16
N ALA A 158 -13.99 -5.23 15.64
CA ALA A 158 -14.82 -6.13 16.43
C ALA A 158 -14.03 -7.23 17.17
N GLY A 159 -12.72 -7.35 16.93
CA GLY A 159 -11.84 -8.28 17.62
C GLY A 159 -11.72 -9.63 16.91
N TRP A 160 -10.65 -9.79 16.12
CA TRP A 160 -10.36 -11.00 15.34
C TRP A 160 -9.83 -12.20 16.17
N SER A 161 -9.89 -12.10 17.51
CA SER A 161 -9.01 -12.87 18.41
C SER A 161 -9.61 -14.15 19.01
N CYS A 162 -10.74 -14.66 18.52
CA CYS A 162 -11.24 -15.98 18.96
C CYS A 162 -10.64 -17.08 18.08
N SER A 163 -9.59 -17.77 18.56
CA SER A 163 -8.90 -18.85 17.84
C SER A 163 -9.83 -19.98 17.40
N ASP A 164 -10.87 -20.23 18.19
CA ASP A 164 -11.73 -21.41 18.09
C ASP A 164 -12.81 -21.24 17.01
N ARG A 165 -13.18 -19.99 16.70
CA ARG A 165 -14.17 -19.66 15.67
C ARG A 165 -13.57 -19.01 14.43
N ARG A 166 -12.25 -19.08 14.25
CA ARG A 166 -11.55 -18.42 13.12
C ARG A 166 -12.13 -18.80 11.76
N ASN A 167 -12.45 -20.08 11.54
CA ASN A 167 -12.99 -20.55 10.27
C ASN A 167 -14.41 -20.02 10.01
N GLU A 168 -15.27 -20.02 11.04
CA GLU A 168 -16.63 -19.48 10.97
C GLU A 168 -16.60 -17.97 10.71
N LEU A 169 -15.77 -17.23 11.44
CA LEU A 169 -15.59 -15.80 11.25
C LEU A 169 -15.07 -15.48 9.85
N TYR A 170 -14.13 -16.29 9.35
CA TYR A 170 -13.60 -16.12 8.01
C TYR A 170 -14.65 -16.38 6.93
N ALA A 171 -15.45 -17.44 7.07
CA ALA A 171 -16.58 -17.71 6.18
C ALA A 171 -17.62 -16.56 6.20
N SER A 172 -17.93 -16.02 7.38
CA SER A 172 -18.81 -14.84 7.51
C SER A 172 -18.23 -13.61 6.80
N VAL A 173 -16.92 -13.36 6.93
CA VAL A 173 -16.24 -12.27 6.20
C VAL A 173 -16.35 -12.48 4.70
N LEU A 174 -16.12 -13.69 4.19
CA LEU A 174 -16.21 -13.98 2.76
C LEU A 174 -17.64 -13.75 2.23
N SER A 175 -18.65 -14.21 2.98
CA SER A 175 -20.06 -13.98 2.68
C SER A 175 -20.38 -12.48 2.61
N ASP A 176 -20.00 -11.70 3.64
CA ASP A 176 -20.23 -10.25 3.67
C ASP A 176 -19.49 -9.53 2.53
N VAL A 177 -18.27 -9.93 2.22
CA VAL A 177 -17.48 -9.37 1.12
C VAL A 177 -18.17 -9.59 -0.23
N ALA A 178 -18.75 -10.77 -0.46
CA ALA A 178 -19.44 -11.09 -1.70
C ALA A 178 -20.67 -10.18 -1.95
N THR A 179 -21.28 -9.63 -0.90
CA THR A 179 -22.44 -8.72 -1.02
C THR A 179 -22.07 -7.33 -1.57
N HIS A 180 -20.81 -6.91 -1.47
CA HIS A 180 -20.34 -5.59 -1.91
C HIS A 180 -20.18 -5.52 -3.43
N ARG A 181 -21.26 -5.67 -4.20
CA ARG A 181 -21.22 -5.68 -5.66
C ARG A 181 -20.96 -4.29 -6.25
N VAL A 182 -20.15 -4.21 -7.30
CA VAL A 182 -19.95 -3.01 -8.10
C VAL A 182 -21.08 -2.92 -9.12
N ASN A 183 -21.83 -1.82 -9.11
CA ASN A 183 -22.90 -1.58 -10.08
C ASN A 183 -22.34 -1.36 -11.49
N ASP A 184 -23.10 -1.79 -12.50
CA ASP A 184 -22.85 -1.42 -13.88
C ASP A 184 -23.02 0.10 -14.07
N ARG A 185 -22.17 0.71 -14.90
CA ARG A 185 -22.13 2.15 -15.16
C ARG A 185 -21.89 2.39 -16.65
N PRO A 186 -22.88 2.10 -17.51
CA PRO A 186 -22.73 2.15 -18.97
C PRO A 186 -22.36 3.54 -19.50
N ASP A 187 -22.73 4.62 -18.80
CA ASP A 187 -22.55 6.00 -19.26
C ASP A 187 -21.14 6.60 -19.03
N ARG A 188 -20.11 5.78 -18.76
CA ARG A 188 -18.74 6.26 -18.47
C ARG A 188 -17.88 6.44 -19.72
N ILE A 189 -18.37 7.24 -20.68
CA ILE A 189 -17.60 7.68 -21.84
C ILE A 189 -17.36 9.19 -21.70
N GLU A 190 -16.27 9.56 -21.05
CA GLU A 190 -15.91 10.97 -20.82
C GLU A 190 -14.86 11.42 -21.85
N PRO A 191 -15.11 12.47 -22.63
CA PRO A 191 -14.12 13.02 -23.55
C PRO A 191 -12.91 13.56 -22.76
N ARG A 192 -11.69 13.34 -23.28
CA ARG A 192 -10.47 13.90 -22.67
C ARG A 192 -10.37 15.40 -22.94
N ALA A 193 -11.08 16.18 -22.12
CA ALA A 193 -11.07 17.63 -22.15
C ALA A 193 -10.93 18.20 -20.73
N VAL A 194 -10.31 19.37 -20.63
CA VAL A 194 -10.24 20.11 -19.36
C VAL A 194 -11.62 20.71 -19.07
N LYS A 195 -12.31 20.16 -18.07
CA LYS A 195 -13.70 20.54 -17.72
C LYS A 195 -13.84 21.98 -17.19
N ARG A 196 -12.78 22.58 -16.64
CA ARG A 196 -12.81 23.91 -16.00
C ARG A 196 -11.51 24.69 -16.20
N ARG A 197 -11.62 26.01 -16.33
CA ARG A 197 -10.46 26.93 -16.36
C ARG A 197 -9.56 26.70 -15.14
N PRO A 198 -8.21 26.70 -15.29
CA PRO A 198 -7.27 26.61 -14.17
C PRO A 198 -7.54 27.67 -13.10
N LYS A 199 -7.33 27.32 -11.83
CA LYS A 199 -7.51 28.26 -10.70
C LYS A 199 -6.55 29.45 -10.83
N LYS A 200 -7.03 30.65 -10.51
CA LYS A 200 -6.25 31.91 -10.44
C LYS A 200 -5.39 31.96 -9.15
N THR A 201 -4.56 30.95 -8.93
CA THR A 201 -3.59 30.92 -7.83
C THR A 201 -2.23 31.36 -8.31
N ARG A 202 -1.54 32.19 -7.53
CA ARG A 202 -0.17 32.63 -7.83
C ARG A 202 0.77 31.41 -7.81
N LEU A 203 1.63 31.31 -8.82
CA LEU A 203 2.64 30.26 -8.88
C LEU A 203 3.73 30.54 -7.84
N LEU A 204 4.24 29.48 -7.20
CA LEU A 204 5.42 29.55 -6.35
C LEU A 204 6.64 29.68 -7.27
N ASN A 205 7.19 30.89 -7.37
CA ASN A 205 8.29 31.21 -8.27
C ASN A 205 9.64 31.39 -7.55
N GLU A 206 9.67 31.26 -6.23
CA GLU A 206 10.85 31.35 -5.37
C GLU A 206 11.02 30.09 -4.50
N PRO A 207 12.25 29.69 -4.13
CA PRO A 207 12.49 28.49 -3.34
C PRO A 207 11.65 28.44 -2.06
N ARG A 208 11.17 27.25 -1.71
CA ARG A 208 10.27 27.08 -0.54
C ARG A 208 10.85 27.59 0.77
N THR A 209 12.15 27.50 0.97
CA THR A 209 12.82 28.03 2.16
C THR A 209 12.63 29.54 2.28
N VAL A 210 12.73 30.26 1.15
CA VAL A 210 12.51 31.70 1.06
C VAL A 210 11.04 32.04 1.25
N ALA A 211 10.13 31.38 0.51
CA ALA A 211 8.68 31.61 0.66
C ALA A 211 8.17 31.30 2.08
N LYS A 212 8.71 30.26 2.74
CA LYS A 212 8.41 29.97 4.15
C LYS A 212 8.96 31.06 5.07
N ALA A 213 10.15 31.58 4.81
CA ALA A 213 10.70 32.70 5.57
C ALA A 213 9.82 33.95 5.43
N HIS A 214 9.34 34.28 4.23
CA HIS A 214 8.39 35.38 4.01
C HIS A 214 7.11 35.19 4.85
N LEU A 215 6.57 33.97 4.91
CA LEU A 215 5.38 33.66 5.71
C LEU A 215 5.62 33.72 7.23
N LEU A 216 6.81 33.33 7.69
CA LEU A 216 7.14 33.26 9.12
C LEU A 216 7.65 34.60 9.69
N TYR A 217 8.36 35.38 8.88
CA TYR A 217 9.09 36.57 9.30
C TYR A 217 8.61 37.86 8.61
N GLY A 218 7.67 37.77 7.66
CA GLY A 218 7.00 38.93 7.06
C GLY A 218 7.87 39.84 6.18
N THR A 219 9.02 39.35 5.70
CA THR A 219 9.89 40.07 4.75
C THR A 219 9.43 39.87 3.31
#